data_AF-A0A9X3M7I3-F1
#
_entry.id   AF-A0A9X3M7I3-F1
#
_cell.length_a   1.000
_cell.length_b   1.000
_cell.length_c   1.000
_cell.angle_alpha   90.00
_cell.angle_beta   90.00
_cell.angle_gamma   90.00
#
_symmetry.space_group_name_H-M   'P 1'
#
loop_
_entity.id
_entity.type
_entity.pdbx_description
1 polymer ?
#
loop_
_entity_poly.entity_id
_entity_poly.type
_entity_poly.pdbx_seq_one_letter_code
_entity_poly.pdbx_strand_id
1 'polypeptide(L)'
;MGKTISVIGPDGRAVAECAALLRARVERTAGKAGEKLEVIEGAGPQQRPDIVVAVVSSATPEDREVARAVAQAMGVVLLWPFGSDAPSSAWVDTPGWVWCEGVDEVCDWIHELGVDLEEWEVDARRADAERLDRVRIATRLSATRIAQEVLDTAEESERSAGNREDFEDLHSAFMARLRLAVLEQGALFPPLPETQVQPPARPTVVAGARASLVPVAAAGIAAGLGLGTMVGRIFGVIAGIVVGLLVALAVVGARLAMLRHEAWKTRAAKESAVLRQHWAGVVTEVVARLDIPPVAPRIRNLAMEVR
;
A
#
# COMPACT_ATOMS: atom_id res chain seq x y z
N MET A 1 -29.05 12.07 -10.61
CA MET A 1 -30.13 12.78 -9.89
C MET A 1 -30.24 14.20 -10.45
N GLY A 2 -31.33 14.92 -10.20
CA GLY A 2 -31.43 16.32 -10.63
C GLY A 2 -30.86 17.25 -9.56
N LYS A 3 -30.01 18.21 -9.95
CA LYS A 3 -29.47 19.25 -9.06
C LYS A 3 -30.38 20.49 -9.14
N THR A 4 -30.67 21.12 -8.01
CA THR A 4 -31.56 22.28 -7.96
C THR A 4 -30.77 23.57 -7.72
N ILE A 5 -30.96 24.55 -8.60
CA ILE A 5 -30.37 25.89 -8.52
C ILE A 5 -31.46 26.86 -8.08
N SER A 6 -31.27 27.53 -6.94
CA SER A 6 -32.13 28.63 -6.49
C SER A 6 -31.58 29.96 -6.96
N VAL A 7 -32.40 30.77 -7.64
CA VAL A 7 -32.07 32.16 -7.95
C VAL A 7 -32.81 33.07 -6.98
N ILE A 8 -32.06 33.87 -6.22
CA ILE A 8 -32.60 34.77 -5.19
C ILE A 8 -32.08 36.18 -5.41
N GLY A 9 -32.78 37.18 -4.88
CA GLY A 9 -32.35 38.57 -4.97
C GLY A 9 -33.43 39.53 -4.46
N PRO A 10 -33.05 40.78 -4.17
CA PRO A 10 -33.97 41.82 -3.67
C PRO A 10 -34.97 42.28 -4.75
N ASP A 11 -34.60 42.21 -6.03
CA ASP A 11 -35.45 42.57 -7.16
C ASP A 11 -36.03 41.31 -7.82
N GLY A 12 -37.33 41.07 -7.62
CA GLY A 12 -38.04 39.93 -8.18
C GLY A 12 -38.07 39.90 -9.72
N ARG A 13 -37.96 41.05 -10.41
CA ARG A 13 -37.87 41.09 -11.88
C ARG A 13 -36.51 40.62 -12.36
N ALA A 14 -35.44 41.13 -11.74
CA ALA A 14 -34.08 40.70 -12.04
C ALA A 14 -33.88 39.21 -11.74
N VAL A 15 -34.48 38.69 -10.66
CA VAL A 15 -34.50 37.26 -10.33
C VAL A 15 -35.18 36.44 -11.42
N ALA A 16 -36.37 36.84 -11.88
CA ALA A 16 -37.11 36.11 -12.93
C ALA A 16 -36.36 36.11 -14.27
N GLU A 17 -35.77 37.25 -14.66
CA GLU A 17 -34.99 37.37 -15.90
C GLU A 17 -33.69 36.55 -15.83
N CYS A 18 -32.97 36.61 -14.71
CA CYS A 18 -31.79 35.81 -14.47
C CYS A 18 -32.11 34.30 -14.48
N ALA A 19 -33.17 33.89 -13.78
CA ALA A 19 -33.62 32.50 -13.78
C ALA A 19 -34.02 32.02 -15.19
N ALA A 20 -34.68 32.88 -15.99
CA ALA A 20 -35.00 32.55 -17.38
C ALA A 20 -33.75 32.37 -18.26
N LEU A 21 -32.74 33.23 -18.11
CA LEU A 21 -31.48 33.12 -18.83
C LEU A 21 -30.68 31.89 -18.42
N LEU A 22 -30.62 31.60 -17.11
CA LEU A 22 -29.99 30.39 -16.58
C LEU A 22 -30.69 29.14 -17.10
N ARG A 23 -32.03 29.08 -17.07
CA ARG A 23 -32.78 27.95 -17.66
C ARG A 23 -32.46 27.75 -19.13
N ALA A 24 -32.56 28.81 -19.93
CA ALA A 24 -32.29 28.74 -21.36
C ALA A 24 -30.84 28.35 -21.69
N ARG A 25 -29.90 28.64 -20.78
CA ARG A 25 -28.50 28.24 -20.92
C ARG A 25 -28.28 26.79 -20.49
N VAL A 26 -28.78 26.42 -19.33
CA VAL A 26 -28.76 25.06 -18.78
C VAL A 26 -29.39 24.07 -19.75
N GLU A 27 -30.55 24.37 -20.34
CA GLU A 27 -31.18 23.50 -21.35
C GLU A 27 -30.32 23.29 -22.60
N ARG A 28 -29.57 24.33 -23.01
CA ARG A 28 -28.62 24.24 -24.13
C ARG A 28 -27.39 23.40 -23.79
N THR A 29 -26.96 23.39 -22.53
CA THR A 29 -25.74 22.70 -22.08
C THR A 29 -26.03 21.29 -21.55
N ALA A 30 -27.23 21.04 -21.03
CA ALA A 30 -27.69 19.77 -20.47
C ALA A 30 -27.60 18.60 -21.48
N GLY A 31 -27.72 18.89 -22.78
CA GLY A 31 -27.52 17.91 -23.84
C GLY A 31 -26.09 17.36 -23.95
N LYS A 32 -25.09 17.96 -23.29
CA LYS A 32 -23.68 17.54 -23.35
C LYS A 32 -23.21 16.73 -22.16
N ALA A 33 -23.80 16.93 -20.97
CA ALA A 33 -23.29 16.36 -19.72
C ALA A 33 -24.22 15.33 -19.05
N GLY A 34 -25.46 15.14 -19.54
CA GLY A 34 -26.39 14.17 -18.96
C GLY A 34 -26.93 14.54 -17.57
N GLU A 35 -26.49 15.65 -16.99
CA GLU A 35 -27.00 16.19 -15.73
C GLU A 35 -28.33 16.93 -15.92
N LYS A 36 -29.30 16.65 -15.03
CA LYS A 36 -30.60 17.32 -15.00
C LYS A 36 -30.55 18.47 -13.99
N LEU A 37 -30.20 19.67 -14.45
CA LEU A 37 -30.19 20.88 -13.61
C LEU A 37 -31.57 21.56 -13.68
N GLU A 38 -32.19 21.79 -12.53
CA GLU A 38 -33.49 22.47 -12.39
C GLU A 38 -33.30 23.84 -11.74
N VAL A 39 -33.77 24.90 -12.39
CA VAL A 39 -33.63 26.27 -11.90
C VAL A 39 -34.97 26.75 -11.32
N ILE A 40 -34.97 27.08 -10.03
CA ILE A 40 -36.15 27.52 -9.26
C ILE A 40 -35.94 28.97 -8.82
N GLU A 41 -36.99 29.77 -8.90
CA GLU A 41 -36.99 31.16 -8.43
C GLU A 41 -37.33 31.20 -6.93
N GLY A 42 -36.53 31.94 -6.16
CA GLY A 42 -36.85 32.27 -4.77
C GLY A 42 -36.93 31.07 -3.83
N ALA A 43 -36.25 29.95 -4.15
CA ALA A 43 -36.31 28.77 -3.31
C ALA A 43 -35.66 29.06 -1.96
N GLY A 44 -36.48 29.01 -0.90
CA GLY A 44 -36.04 29.25 0.47
C GLY A 44 -35.28 28.05 1.07
N PRO A 45 -34.66 28.22 2.26
CA PRO A 45 -33.84 27.18 2.89
C PRO A 45 -34.56 25.83 3.09
N GLN A 46 -35.88 25.86 3.24
CA GLN A 46 -36.73 24.68 3.41
C GLN A 46 -36.77 23.77 2.18
N GLN A 47 -36.57 24.33 0.99
CA GLN A 47 -36.56 23.62 -0.28
C GLN A 47 -35.19 23.01 -0.60
N ARG A 48 -34.17 23.34 0.20
CA ARG A 48 -32.81 22.76 0.15
C ARG A 48 -32.22 22.73 -1.26
N PRO A 49 -32.07 23.89 -1.93
CA PRO A 49 -31.39 23.93 -3.21
C PRO A 49 -29.92 23.49 -3.06
N ASP A 50 -29.39 22.80 -4.06
CA ASP A 50 -27.98 22.37 -4.08
C ASP A 50 -27.04 23.57 -4.30
N ILE A 51 -27.49 24.57 -5.08
CA ILE A 51 -26.73 25.78 -5.40
C ILE A 51 -27.63 27.00 -5.29
N VAL A 52 -27.09 28.11 -4.77
CA VAL A 52 -27.80 29.40 -4.69
C VAL A 52 -27.04 30.47 -5.47
N VAL A 53 -27.75 31.11 -6.40
CA VAL A 53 -27.28 32.25 -7.20
C VAL A 53 -27.99 33.50 -6.68
N ALA A 54 -27.23 34.46 -6.16
CA ALA A 54 -27.75 35.73 -5.71
C ALA A 54 -27.60 36.79 -6.80
N VAL A 55 -28.73 37.30 -7.28
CA VAL A 55 -28.82 38.41 -8.23
C VAL A 55 -28.69 39.71 -7.45
N VAL A 56 -27.69 40.50 -7.79
CA VAL A 56 -27.39 41.76 -7.10
C VAL A 56 -27.49 42.93 -8.07
N SER A 57 -28.34 43.90 -7.74
CA SER A 57 -28.51 45.12 -8.54
C SER A 57 -27.72 46.31 -7.96
N SER A 58 -27.34 46.25 -6.68
CA SER A 58 -26.53 47.28 -6.01
C SER A 58 -25.76 46.69 -4.82
N ALA A 59 -24.62 47.29 -4.45
CA ALA A 59 -23.84 46.88 -3.28
C ALA A 59 -24.30 47.58 -2.00
N THR A 60 -25.61 47.56 -1.71
CA THR A 60 -26.13 48.17 -0.49
C THR A 60 -25.75 47.35 0.75
N PRO A 61 -25.76 47.95 1.95
CA PRO A 61 -25.55 47.20 3.19
C PRO A 61 -26.51 46.03 3.38
N GLU A 62 -27.78 46.21 2.96
CA GLU A 62 -28.83 45.19 3.08
C GLU A 62 -28.58 44.01 2.13
N ASP A 63 -28.21 44.28 0.86
CA ASP A 63 -27.87 43.24 -0.11
C ASP A 63 -26.66 42.42 0.33
N ARG A 64 -25.68 43.07 0.96
CA ARG A 64 -24.50 42.41 1.55
C ARG A 64 -24.85 41.55 2.76
N GLU A 65 -25.82 41.96 3.58
CA GLU A 65 -26.30 41.15 4.71
C GLU A 65 -27.01 39.88 4.22
N VAL A 66 -27.84 39.99 3.17
CA VAL A 66 -28.48 38.84 2.52
C VAL A 66 -27.44 37.89 1.93
N ALA A 67 -26.48 38.40 1.15
CA ALA A 67 -25.41 37.59 0.58
C ALA A 67 -24.56 36.90 1.67
N ARG A 68 -24.32 37.60 2.80
CA ARG A 68 -23.59 37.03 3.95
C ARG A 68 -24.36 35.91 4.61
N ALA A 69 -25.66 36.12 4.88
CA ALA A 69 -26.51 35.12 5.50
C ALA A 69 -26.60 33.86 4.64
N VAL A 70 -26.72 34.02 3.32
CA VAL A 70 -26.78 32.89 2.39
C VAL A 70 -25.44 32.17 2.31
N ALA A 71 -24.31 32.88 2.22
CA ALA A 71 -22.99 32.26 2.23
C ALA A 71 -22.70 31.53 3.55
N GLN A 72 -23.15 32.05 4.69
CA GLN A 72 -23.02 31.36 5.99
C GLN A 72 -23.88 30.09 6.06
N ALA A 73 -25.04 30.07 5.41
CA ALA A 73 -25.95 28.92 5.41
C ALA A 73 -25.57 27.85 4.36
N MET A 74 -25.06 28.26 3.21
CA MET A 74 -24.83 27.40 2.04
C MET A 74 -23.34 27.16 1.73
N GLY A 75 -22.43 27.90 2.37
CA GLY A 75 -20.98 27.83 2.16
C GLY A 75 -20.46 28.71 1.02
N VAL A 76 -21.17 28.78 -0.12
CA VAL A 76 -20.79 29.60 -1.28
C VAL A 76 -22.00 30.32 -1.89
N VAL A 77 -21.82 31.57 -2.30
CA VAL A 77 -22.79 32.39 -3.05
C VAL A 77 -22.14 32.90 -4.34
N LEU A 78 -22.83 32.66 -5.47
CA LEU A 78 -22.49 33.27 -6.75
C LEU A 78 -23.23 34.61 -6.88
N LEU A 79 -22.49 35.70 -7.04
CA LEU A 79 -22.98 37.06 -7.20
C LEU A 79 -22.94 37.44 -8.68
N TRP A 80 -24.09 37.77 -9.26
CA TRP A 80 -24.18 38.20 -10.65
C TRP A 80 -24.80 39.61 -10.73
N PRO A 81 -24.05 40.64 -11.20
CA PRO A 81 -24.54 42.01 -11.43
C PRO A 81 -25.49 42.09 -12.64
N PHE A 82 -26.62 41.40 -12.56
CA PHE A 82 -27.57 41.37 -13.67
C PHE A 82 -28.14 42.77 -13.93
N GLY A 83 -27.75 43.39 -15.05
CA GLY A 83 -28.22 44.73 -15.43
C GLY A 83 -27.72 45.87 -14.53
N SER A 84 -26.64 45.64 -13.76
CA SER A 84 -26.07 46.61 -12.82
C SER A 84 -24.66 47.03 -13.21
N ASP A 85 -24.36 48.32 -13.03
CA ASP A 85 -23.00 48.86 -13.14
C ASP A 85 -22.20 48.70 -11.82
N ALA A 86 -22.67 47.86 -10.89
CA ALA A 86 -21.98 47.62 -9.63
C ALA A 86 -20.57 47.07 -9.90
N PRO A 87 -19.51 47.78 -9.51
CA PRO A 87 -18.15 47.30 -9.76
C PRO A 87 -17.88 46.08 -8.89
N SER A 88 -17.18 45.08 -9.45
CA SER A 88 -16.79 43.86 -8.74
C SER A 88 -16.10 44.16 -7.41
N SER A 89 -15.25 45.21 -7.36
CA SER A 89 -14.56 45.71 -6.16
C SER A 89 -15.46 46.03 -4.98
N ALA A 90 -16.76 46.25 -5.19
CA ALA A 90 -17.73 46.45 -4.11
C ALA A 90 -18.11 45.13 -3.38
N TRP A 91 -17.70 43.98 -3.91
CA TRP A 91 -18.04 42.64 -3.45
C TRP A 91 -16.82 41.73 -3.23
N VAL A 92 -15.62 42.16 -3.64
CA VAL A 92 -14.35 41.44 -3.43
C VAL A 92 -14.03 41.33 -1.92
N ASP A 93 -13.25 40.30 -1.55
CA ASP A 93 -12.68 40.05 -0.21
C ASP A 93 -13.60 39.44 0.86
N THR A 94 -14.80 38.96 0.52
CA THR A 94 -15.62 38.19 1.47
C THR A 94 -15.49 36.68 1.23
N PRO A 95 -15.01 35.89 2.22
CA PRO A 95 -14.91 34.44 2.10
C PRO A 95 -16.26 33.79 1.74
N GLY A 96 -16.25 32.90 0.75
CA GLY A 96 -17.46 32.21 0.26
C GLY A 96 -18.27 33.01 -0.77
N TRP A 97 -17.82 34.18 -1.21
CA TRP A 97 -18.47 34.94 -2.28
C TRP A 97 -17.68 34.81 -3.58
N VAL A 98 -18.37 34.53 -4.67
CA VAL A 98 -17.80 34.45 -6.01
C VAL A 98 -18.53 35.44 -6.89
N TRP A 99 -17.81 36.41 -7.41
CA TRP A 99 -18.35 37.35 -8.39
C TRP A 99 -18.30 36.74 -9.79
N CYS A 100 -19.41 36.80 -10.52
CA CYS A 100 -19.50 36.30 -11.89
C CYS A 100 -19.92 37.43 -12.83
N GLU A 101 -19.15 37.68 -13.88
CA GLU A 101 -19.39 38.74 -14.86
C GLU A 101 -20.53 38.39 -15.83
N GLY A 102 -20.92 37.12 -15.92
CA GLY A 102 -21.99 36.69 -16.82
C GLY A 102 -22.50 35.27 -16.59
N VAL A 103 -23.55 34.92 -17.33
CA VAL A 103 -24.25 33.63 -17.21
C VAL A 103 -23.34 32.42 -17.45
N ASP A 104 -22.34 32.57 -18.32
CA ASP A 104 -21.42 31.50 -18.67
C ASP A 104 -20.50 31.18 -17.49
N GLU A 105 -19.95 32.21 -16.83
CA GLU A 105 -19.12 32.04 -15.63
C GLU A 105 -19.93 31.48 -14.45
N VAL A 106 -21.20 31.89 -14.30
CA VAL A 106 -22.12 31.28 -13.31
C VAL A 106 -22.30 29.78 -13.60
N CYS A 107 -22.45 29.39 -14.87
CA CYS A 107 -22.59 27.98 -15.26
C CYS A 107 -21.29 27.19 -15.02
N ASP A 108 -20.13 27.78 -15.31
CA ASP A 108 -18.84 27.14 -15.07
C ASP A 108 -18.64 26.89 -13.57
N TRP A 109 -18.91 27.88 -12.72
CA TRP A 109 -18.89 27.71 -11.26
C TRP A 109 -19.92 26.71 -10.74
N ILE A 110 -21.12 26.65 -11.33
CA ILE A 110 -22.12 25.62 -10.99
C ILE A 110 -21.58 24.22 -11.30
N HIS A 111 -20.85 24.04 -12.40
CA HIS A 111 -20.22 22.78 -12.74
C HIS A 111 -19.02 22.44 -11.83
N GLU A 112 -18.22 23.43 -11.45
CA GLU A 112 -17.08 23.23 -10.55
C GLU A 112 -17.49 22.98 -9.09
N LEU A 113 -18.49 23.70 -8.59
CA LEU A 113 -18.97 23.62 -7.20
C LEU A 113 -20.03 22.54 -7.01
N GLY A 114 -20.69 22.13 -8.09
CA GLY A 114 -21.63 21.03 -8.11
C GLY A 114 -20.92 19.69 -7.96
N VAL A 115 -20.23 19.48 -6.84
CA VAL A 115 -19.62 18.19 -6.52
C VAL A 115 -20.74 17.18 -6.35
N ASP A 116 -20.82 16.23 -7.28
CA ASP A 116 -21.68 15.06 -7.10
C ASP A 116 -21.06 14.20 -5.98
N LEU A 117 -21.66 14.30 -4.78
CA LEU A 117 -21.21 13.56 -3.60
C LEU A 117 -21.28 12.04 -3.82
N GLU A 118 -22.17 11.54 -4.68
CA GLU A 118 -22.26 10.12 -4.98
C GLU A 118 -21.10 9.69 -5.89
N GLU A 119 -20.81 10.46 -6.94
CA GLU A 119 -19.67 10.21 -7.83
C GLU A 119 -18.35 10.29 -7.05
N TRP A 120 -18.21 11.30 -6.20
CA TRP A 120 -17.01 11.47 -5.38
C TRP A 120 -16.87 10.36 -4.32
N GLU A 121 -17.98 9.86 -3.77
CA GLU A 121 -17.95 8.68 -2.89
C GLU A 121 -17.51 7.42 -3.64
N VAL A 122 -17.97 7.24 -4.88
CA VAL A 122 -17.56 6.11 -5.74
C VAL A 122 -16.05 6.20 -6.04
N ASP A 123 -15.55 7.37 -6.40
CA ASP A 123 -14.14 7.59 -6.66
C ASP A 123 -13.27 7.43 -5.41
N ALA A 124 -13.74 7.93 -4.26
CA ALA A 124 -13.05 7.73 -2.99
C ALA A 124 -12.97 6.23 -2.61
N ARG A 125 -14.05 5.47 -2.80
CA ARG A 125 -14.06 4.01 -2.59
C ARG A 125 -13.11 3.29 -3.55
N ARG A 126 -13.05 3.73 -4.80
CA ARG A 126 -12.11 3.20 -5.80
C ARG A 126 -10.67 3.46 -5.38
N ALA A 127 -10.36 4.69 -4.98
CA ALA A 127 -9.03 5.07 -4.51
C ALA A 127 -8.62 4.30 -3.24
N ASP A 128 -9.55 4.06 -2.31
CA ASP A 128 -9.33 3.22 -1.12
C ASP A 128 -9.01 1.77 -1.51
N ALA A 129 -9.74 1.19 -2.47
CA ALA A 129 -9.46 -0.16 -2.97
C ALA A 129 -8.09 -0.26 -3.65
N GLU A 130 -7.73 0.71 -4.50
CA GLU A 130 -6.42 0.76 -5.15
C GLU A 130 -5.28 0.95 -4.13
N ARG A 131 -5.51 1.76 -3.09
CA ARG A 131 -4.54 1.94 -2.00
C ARG A 131 -4.29 0.62 -1.28
N LEU A 132 -5.35 -0.12 -0.96
CA LEU A 132 -5.23 -1.43 -0.33
C LEU A 132 -4.38 -2.38 -1.17
N ASP A 133 -4.63 -2.45 -2.47
CA ASP A 133 -3.88 -3.32 -3.37
C ASP A 133 -2.40 -2.90 -3.51
N ARG A 134 -2.12 -1.58 -3.57
CA ARG A 134 -0.73 -1.07 -3.56
C ARG A 134 0.01 -1.48 -2.29
N VAL A 135 -0.62 -1.36 -1.12
CA VAL A 135 -0.01 -1.77 0.16
C VAL A 135 0.23 -3.28 0.20
N ARG A 136 -0.74 -4.10 -0.25
CA ARG A 136 -0.57 -5.55 -0.32
C ARG A 136 0.61 -5.97 -1.19
N ILE A 137 0.78 -5.31 -2.34
CA ILE A 137 1.93 -5.55 -3.24
C ILE A 137 3.24 -5.12 -2.56
N ALA A 138 3.28 -3.92 -1.98
CA ALA A 138 4.45 -3.42 -1.28
C ALA A 138 4.87 -4.33 -0.13
N THR A 139 3.93 -4.81 0.69
CA THR A 139 4.20 -5.76 1.78
C THR A 139 4.78 -7.07 1.26
N ARG A 140 4.26 -7.64 0.16
CA ARG A 140 4.81 -8.86 -0.45
C ARG A 140 6.25 -8.68 -0.93
N LEU A 141 6.54 -7.56 -1.60
CA LEU A 141 7.88 -7.24 -2.09
C LEU A 141 8.86 -7.02 -0.93
N SER A 142 8.46 -6.25 0.09
CA SER A 142 9.27 -6.03 1.29
C SER A 142 9.52 -7.32 2.05
N ALA A 143 8.50 -8.18 2.21
CA ALA A 143 8.67 -9.47 2.89
C ALA A 143 9.64 -10.41 2.17
N THR A 144 9.60 -10.44 0.83
CA THR A 144 10.52 -11.24 0.02
C THR A 144 11.96 -10.75 0.22
N ARG A 145 12.16 -9.42 0.21
CA ARG A 145 13.46 -8.79 0.48
C ARG A 145 13.94 -9.09 1.90
N ILE A 146 13.09 -8.91 2.91
CA ILE A 146 13.42 -9.19 4.32
C ILE A 146 13.81 -10.65 4.52
N ALA A 147 13.03 -11.60 3.96
CA ALA A 147 13.34 -13.02 4.05
C ALA A 147 14.72 -13.35 3.48
N GLN A 148 15.09 -12.71 2.36
CA GLN A 148 16.40 -12.90 1.76
C GLN A 148 17.50 -12.28 2.62
N GLU A 149 17.35 -11.03 3.05
CA GLU A 149 18.33 -10.33 3.89
C GLU A 149 18.59 -11.04 5.23
N VAL A 150 17.54 -11.57 5.89
CA VAL A 150 17.70 -12.31 7.15
C VAL A 150 18.53 -13.58 6.93
N LEU A 151 18.29 -14.31 5.84
CA LEU A 151 19.06 -15.52 5.54
C LEU A 151 20.50 -15.21 5.11
N ASP A 152 20.69 -14.17 4.30
CA ASP A 152 22.02 -13.76 3.83
C ASP A 152 22.90 -13.28 5.00
N THR A 153 22.32 -12.52 5.94
CA THR A 153 23.00 -12.08 7.17
C THR A 153 23.42 -13.27 8.05
N ALA A 154 22.53 -14.26 8.19
CA ALA A 154 22.82 -15.47 8.95
C ALA A 154 23.95 -16.30 8.32
N GLU A 155 23.96 -16.43 6.98
CA GLU A 155 25.04 -17.11 6.26
C GLU A 155 26.38 -16.38 6.41
N GLU A 156 26.39 -15.04 6.41
CA GLU A 156 27.60 -14.24 6.61
C GLU A 156 28.14 -14.34 8.05
N SER A 157 27.24 -14.36 9.04
CA SER A 157 27.56 -14.57 10.45
C SER A 157 28.17 -15.96 10.70
N GLU A 158 27.59 -17.01 10.10
CA GLU A 158 28.12 -18.38 10.18
C GLU A 158 29.51 -18.49 9.54
N ARG A 159 29.76 -17.79 8.42
CA ARG A 159 31.08 -17.76 7.76
C ARG A 159 32.15 -17.01 8.56
N SER A 160 31.77 -15.90 9.20
CA SER A 160 32.73 -14.97 9.82
C SER A 160 33.03 -15.31 11.28
N ALA A 161 32.00 -15.65 12.06
CA ALA A 161 32.11 -15.90 13.49
C ALA A 161 31.99 -17.39 13.85
N GLY A 162 31.61 -18.26 12.89
CA GLY A 162 31.31 -19.67 13.16
C GLY A 162 30.08 -19.87 14.05
N ASN A 163 29.31 -18.80 14.32
CA ASN A 163 28.11 -18.86 15.12
C ASN A 163 26.91 -19.02 14.19
N ARG A 164 26.15 -20.10 14.38
CA ARG A 164 24.94 -20.37 13.59
C ARG A 164 23.75 -19.86 14.38
N GLU A 165 23.03 -18.91 13.80
CA GLU A 165 21.78 -18.42 14.41
C GLU A 165 20.74 -19.54 14.48
N ASP A 166 20.02 -19.57 15.60
CA ASP A 166 18.99 -20.56 15.81
C ASP A 166 17.76 -20.26 14.94
N PHE A 167 17.04 -21.33 14.63
CA PHE A 167 15.90 -21.29 13.73
C PHE A 167 14.77 -20.37 14.23
N GLU A 168 14.63 -20.27 15.55
CA GLU A 168 13.67 -19.39 16.23
C GLU A 168 14.09 -17.92 16.14
N ASP A 169 15.39 -17.64 16.27
CA ASP A 169 15.94 -16.29 16.18
C ASP A 169 15.72 -15.71 14.78
N LEU A 170 16.00 -16.49 13.74
CA LEU A 170 15.74 -16.10 12.34
C LEU A 170 14.26 -15.80 12.09
N HIS A 171 13.36 -16.64 12.62
CA HIS A 171 11.93 -16.42 12.50
C HIS A 171 11.51 -15.14 13.25
N SER A 172 12.03 -14.91 14.46
CA SER A 172 11.74 -13.71 15.25
C SER A 172 12.21 -12.43 14.56
N ALA A 173 13.40 -12.45 13.95
CA ALA A 173 13.96 -11.33 13.20
C ALA A 173 13.12 -11.01 11.96
N PHE A 174 12.72 -12.04 11.20
CA PHE A 174 11.79 -11.88 10.08
C PHE A 174 10.47 -11.24 10.53
N MET A 175 9.85 -11.76 11.60
CA MET A 175 8.57 -11.26 12.10
C MET A 175 8.67 -9.81 12.60
N ALA A 176 9.75 -9.45 13.29
CA ALA A 176 9.98 -8.08 13.76
C ALA A 176 10.13 -7.11 12.57
N ARG A 177 10.91 -7.46 11.56
CA ARG A 177 11.12 -6.63 10.36
C ARG A 177 9.86 -6.55 9.50
N LEU A 178 9.10 -7.63 9.38
CA LEU A 178 7.82 -7.63 8.67
C LEU A 178 6.80 -6.71 9.34
N ARG A 179 6.72 -6.73 10.69
CA ARG A 179 5.85 -5.81 11.45
C ARG A 179 6.21 -4.35 11.18
N LEU A 180 7.49 -4.00 11.20
CA LEU A 180 7.95 -2.65 10.88
C LEU A 180 7.59 -2.27 9.44
N ALA A 181 7.84 -3.15 8.48
CA ALA A 181 7.52 -2.88 7.08
C ALA A 181 6.02 -2.68 6.82
N VAL A 182 5.12 -3.36 7.55
CA VAL A 182 3.67 -3.14 7.48
C VAL A 182 3.29 -1.78 8.08
N LEU A 183 3.88 -1.42 9.23
CA LEU A 183 3.64 -0.13 9.87
C LEU A 183 4.13 1.06 9.03
N GLU A 184 5.26 0.92 8.32
CA GLU A 184 5.77 1.93 7.38
C GLU A 184 4.81 2.20 6.21
N GLN A 185 3.96 1.24 5.85
CA GLN A 185 2.90 1.44 4.85
C GLN A 185 1.63 2.10 5.44
N GLY A 186 1.65 2.46 6.72
CA GLY A 186 0.52 3.06 7.42
C GLY A 186 -0.63 2.08 7.69
N ALA A 187 -0.33 0.78 7.73
CA ALA A 187 -1.28 -0.28 8.06
C ALA A 187 -0.96 -0.90 9.42
N LEU A 188 -2.00 -1.33 10.14
CA LEU A 188 -1.82 -2.06 11.39
C LEU A 188 -1.45 -3.51 11.07
N PHE A 189 -0.54 -4.08 11.86
CA PHE A 189 -0.19 -5.49 11.69
C PHE A 189 -1.37 -6.39 12.11
N PRO A 190 -1.87 -7.28 11.23
CA PRO A 190 -3.06 -8.06 11.54
C PRO A 190 -2.78 -9.16 12.57
N PRO A 191 -3.79 -9.57 13.36
CA PRO A 191 -3.66 -10.72 14.24
C PRO A 191 -3.51 -11.99 13.41
N LEU A 192 -2.43 -12.72 13.65
CA LEU A 192 -2.11 -13.97 12.96
C LEU A 192 -2.53 -15.19 13.78
N PRO A 193 -2.89 -16.32 13.12
CA PRO A 193 -3.09 -17.59 13.80
C PRO A 193 -1.82 -18.03 14.54
N GLU A 194 -1.96 -18.68 15.71
CA GLU A 194 -0.81 -19.13 16.51
C GLU A 194 0.17 -20.02 15.72
N THR A 195 -0.35 -20.82 14.78
CA THR A 195 0.46 -21.68 13.89
C THR A 195 1.43 -20.93 12.98
N GLN A 196 1.19 -19.64 12.75
CA GLN A 196 2.03 -18.76 11.94
C GLN A 196 2.89 -17.81 12.78
N VAL A 197 2.54 -17.65 14.06
CA VAL A 197 3.33 -16.88 15.03
C VAL A 197 4.46 -17.72 15.60
N GLN A 198 4.25 -19.03 15.70
CA GLN A 198 5.27 -19.96 16.17
C GLN A 198 6.24 -20.35 15.05
N PRO A 199 7.54 -20.51 15.37
CA PRO A 199 8.52 -20.96 14.40
C PRO A 199 8.18 -22.37 13.89
N PRO A 200 8.48 -22.68 12.62
CA PRO A 200 8.19 -24.01 12.08
C PRO A 200 9.03 -25.09 12.77
N ALA A 201 8.54 -26.32 12.77
CA ALA A 201 9.32 -27.45 13.27
C ALA A 201 10.58 -27.65 12.42
N ARG A 202 11.73 -27.77 13.09
CA ARG A 202 13.02 -28.02 12.41
C ARG A 202 12.98 -29.37 11.70
N PRO A 203 13.42 -29.48 10.43
CA PRO A 203 13.41 -30.75 9.72
C PRO A 203 14.34 -31.76 10.42
N THR A 204 13.76 -32.83 10.96
CA THR A 204 14.53 -33.93 11.55
C THR A 204 15.24 -34.71 10.45
N VAL A 205 16.57 -34.64 10.42
CA VAL A 205 17.36 -35.48 9.52
C VAL A 205 17.26 -36.92 10.03
N VAL A 206 16.44 -37.75 9.39
CA VAL A 206 16.49 -39.20 9.61
C VAL A 206 17.93 -39.61 9.31
N ALA A 207 18.67 -40.05 10.34
CA ALA A 207 20.06 -40.49 10.22
C ALA A 207 20.15 -41.84 9.48
N GLY A 208 19.62 -41.92 8.26
CA GLY A 208 19.73 -43.07 7.39
C GLY A 208 21.10 -43.10 6.72
N ALA A 209 22.17 -43.43 7.46
CA ALA A 209 23.48 -43.72 6.84
C ALA A 209 24.48 -44.45 7.78
N ARG A 210 24.04 -45.18 8.81
CA ARG A 210 24.95 -46.14 9.47
C ARG A 210 25.13 -47.44 8.65
N ALA A 211 24.34 -47.64 7.61
CA ALA A 211 24.33 -48.87 6.79
C ALA A 211 25.26 -48.83 5.55
N SER A 212 25.89 -47.70 5.20
CA SER A 212 26.69 -47.58 3.96
C SER A 212 28.21 -47.43 4.18
N LEU A 213 28.72 -47.71 5.38
CA LEU A 213 30.16 -47.64 5.66
C LEU A 213 30.91 -48.94 5.34
N VAL A 214 30.22 -50.03 4.98
CA VAL A 214 30.84 -51.33 4.69
C VAL A 214 31.53 -51.40 3.32
N PRO A 215 31.00 -50.85 2.20
CA PRO A 215 31.69 -50.99 0.91
C PRO A 215 32.84 -50.00 0.69
N VAL A 216 32.97 -48.95 1.53
CA VAL A 216 33.99 -47.89 1.36
C VAL A 216 35.34 -48.28 1.97
N ALA A 217 35.37 -49.19 2.95
CA ALA A 217 36.61 -49.73 3.50
C ALA A 217 37.38 -50.63 2.51
N ALA A 218 36.69 -51.25 1.54
CA ALA A 218 37.30 -52.18 0.59
C ALA A 218 38.04 -51.48 -0.58
N ALA A 219 37.63 -50.27 -0.97
CA ALA A 219 38.23 -49.56 -2.11
C ALA A 219 39.49 -48.74 -1.74
N GLY A 220 39.68 -48.38 -0.47
CA GLY A 220 40.83 -47.59 -0.01
C GLY A 220 42.15 -48.38 0.07
N ILE A 221 42.08 -49.70 0.17
CA ILE A 221 43.27 -50.57 0.32
C ILE A 221 44.01 -50.76 -1.01
N ALA A 222 43.32 -50.66 -2.15
CA ALA A 222 43.93 -50.85 -3.47
C ALA A 222 44.72 -49.62 -3.97
N ALA A 223 44.36 -48.40 -3.56
CA ALA A 223 45.02 -47.18 -4.01
C ALA A 223 46.27 -46.78 -3.19
N GLY A 224 46.38 -47.23 -1.93
CA GLY A 224 47.53 -46.92 -1.06
C GLY A 224 48.82 -47.70 -1.36
N LEU A 225 48.71 -48.87 -1.99
CA LEU A 225 49.86 -49.74 -2.30
C LEU A 225 50.66 -49.29 -3.53
N GLY A 226 50.12 -48.43 -4.38
CA GLY A 226 50.78 -47.98 -5.61
C GLY A 226 51.87 -46.91 -5.42
N LEU A 227 51.79 -46.11 -4.35
CA LEU A 227 52.74 -45.01 -4.07
C LEU A 227 53.84 -45.37 -3.05
N GLY A 228 53.69 -46.45 -2.28
CA GLY A 228 54.69 -46.88 -1.28
C GLY A 228 55.92 -47.58 -1.88
N THR A 229 55.82 -48.11 -3.09
CA THR A 229 56.88 -48.94 -3.71
C THR A 229 58.04 -48.13 -4.29
N MET A 230 57.85 -46.84 -4.61
CA MET A 230 58.94 -45.97 -5.07
C MET A 230 59.82 -45.45 -3.91
N VAL A 231 59.25 -45.17 -2.73
CA VAL A 231 60.01 -44.66 -1.57
C VAL A 231 60.68 -45.79 -0.78
N GLY A 232 60.07 -46.99 -0.74
CA GLY A 232 60.65 -48.17 -0.08
C GLY A 232 61.96 -48.67 -0.70
N ARG A 233 62.28 -48.24 -1.92
CA ARG A 233 63.53 -48.62 -2.62
C ARG A 233 64.75 -47.79 -2.18
N ILE A 234 64.54 -46.66 -1.49
CA ILE A 234 65.63 -45.74 -1.09
C ILE A 234 65.80 -45.67 0.44
N PHE A 235 64.72 -45.81 1.23
CA PHE A 235 64.75 -45.66 2.70
C PHE A 235 64.29 -46.90 3.49
N GLY A 236 64.04 -48.03 2.83
CA GLY A 236 63.60 -49.28 3.45
C GLY A 236 62.07 -49.45 3.49
N VAL A 237 61.63 -50.71 3.48
CA VAL A 237 60.22 -51.11 3.34
C VAL A 237 59.33 -50.53 4.44
N ILE A 238 59.84 -50.44 5.67
CA ILE A 238 59.09 -49.92 6.83
C ILE A 238 58.76 -48.43 6.65
N ALA A 239 59.70 -47.63 6.13
CA ALA A 239 59.47 -46.20 5.88
C ALA A 239 58.40 -45.97 4.79
N GLY A 240 58.40 -46.79 3.73
CA GLY A 240 57.38 -46.74 2.68
C GLY A 240 55.97 -47.07 3.19
N ILE A 241 55.84 -48.05 4.09
CA ILE A 241 54.56 -48.42 4.71
C ILE A 241 54.01 -47.28 5.58
N VAL A 242 54.85 -46.65 6.39
CA VAL A 242 54.43 -45.54 7.28
C VAL A 242 53.95 -44.34 6.45
N VAL A 243 54.70 -43.96 5.41
CA VAL A 243 54.30 -42.84 4.53
C VAL A 243 53.01 -43.17 3.77
N GLY A 244 52.87 -44.39 3.24
CA GLY A 244 51.64 -44.82 2.57
C GLY A 244 50.41 -44.79 3.49
N LEU A 245 50.57 -45.20 4.76
CA LEU A 245 49.51 -45.15 5.76
C LEU A 245 49.11 -43.70 6.11
N LEU A 246 50.08 -42.80 6.26
CA LEU A 246 49.81 -41.38 6.54
C LEU A 246 49.06 -40.70 5.38
N VAL A 247 49.47 -40.98 4.14
CA VAL A 247 48.76 -40.45 2.95
C VAL A 247 47.35 -41.02 2.86
N ALA A 248 47.16 -42.31 3.12
CA ALA A 248 45.83 -42.92 3.13
C ALA A 248 44.92 -42.29 4.20
N LEU A 249 45.43 -42.07 5.41
CA LEU A 249 44.70 -41.40 6.50
C LEU A 249 44.35 -39.96 6.14
N ALA A 250 45.28 -39.21 5.53
CA ALA A 250 45.03 -37.84 5.07
C ALA A 250 43.92 -37.78 4.00
N VAL A 251 43.94 -38.69 3.02
CA VAL A 251 42.90 -38.78 1.98
C VAL A 251 41.55 -39.17 2.55
N VAL A 252 41.51 -40.14 3.46
CA VAL A 252 40.27 -40.54 4.16
C VAL A 252 39.72 -39.39 5.01
N GLY A 253 40.59 -38.66 5.72
CA GLY A 253 40.23 -37.48 6.50
C GLY A 253 39.66 -36.35 5.64
N ALA A 254 40.32 -36.02 4.52
CA ALA A 254 39.87 -35.01 3.57
C ALA A 254 38.51 -35.38 2.95
N ARG A 255 38.31 -36.66 2.60
CA ARG A 255 37.06 -37.15 2.03
C ARG A 255 35.92 -37.16 3.04
N LEU A 256 36.20 -37.50 4.30
CA LEU A 256 35.25 -37.36 5.42
C LEU A 256 34.87 -35.90 5.67
N ALA A 257 35.84 -34.98 5.59
CA ALA A 257 35.58 -33.55 5.72
C ALA A 257 34.70 -33.04 4.57
N MET A 258 34.96 -33.45 3.33
CA MET A 258 34.12 -33.12 2.16
C MET A 258 32.69 -33.65 2.31
N LEU A 259 32.52 -34.94 2.64
CA LEU A 259 31.19 -35.54 2.81
C LEU A 259 30.41 -34.91 3.96
N ARG A 260 31.09 -34.57 5.06
CA ARG A 260 30.48 -33.79 6.14
C ARG A 260 30.05 -32.43 5.61
N HIS A 261 30.94 -31.70 4.94
CA HIS A 261 30.65 -30.37 4.42
C HIS A 261 29.47 -30.35 3.45
N GLU A 262 29.35 -31.33 2.55
CA GLU A 262 28.18 -31.51 1.67
C GLU A 262 26.90 -31.84 2.44
N ALA A 263 26.98 -32.74 3.43
CA ALA A 263 25.86 -33.05 4.30
C ALA A 263 25.41 -31.84 5.15
N TRP A 264 26.34 -30.97 5.54
CA TRP A 264 26.04 -29.72 6.23
C TRP A 264 25.36 -28.71 5.31
N LYS A 265 25.89 -28.48 4.10
CA LYS A 265 25.28 -27.59 3.10
C LYS A 265 23.86 -28.01 2.74
N THR A 266 23.64 -29.31 2.54
CA THR A 266 22.31 -29.84 2.21
C THR A 266 21.31 -29.71 3.36
N ARG A 267 21.76 -29.79 4.62
CA ARG A 267 20.91 -29.51 5.79
C ARG A 267 20.57 -28.04 5.90
N ALA A 268 21.55 -27.15 5.76
CA ALA A 268 21.33 -25.71 5.80
C ALA A 268 20.36 -25.24 4.70
N ALA A 269 20.51 -25.76 3.48
CA ALA A 269 19.58 -25.48 2.38
C ALA A 269 18.16 -25.99 2.63
N LYS A 270 17.99 -27.13 3.32
CA LYS A 270 16.68 -27.64 3.70
C LYS A 270 16.03 -26.79 4.79
N GLU A 271 16.80 -26.39 5.79
CA GLU A 271 16.31 -25.51 6.86
C GLU A 271 15.87 -24.14 6.31
N SER A 272 16.68 -23.53 5.45
CA SER A 272 16.31 -22.25 4.81
C SER A 272 15.09 -22.38 3.89
N ALA A 273 14.95 -23.50 3.17
CA ALA A 273 13.77 -23.76 2.36
C ALA A 273 12.48 -23.87 3.21
N VAL A 274 12.53 -24.56 4.35
CA VAL A 274 11.39 -24.67 5.28
C VAL A 274 11.02 -23.31 5.84
N LEU A 275 11.99 -22.48 6.24
CA LEU A 275 11.73 -21.11 6.70
C LEU A 275 11.07 -20.27 5.62
N ARG A 276 11.61 -20.27 4.39
CA ARG A 276 11.02 -19.52 3.26
C ARG A 276 9.59 -19.95 2.98
N GLN A 277 9.32 -21.26 2.98
CA GLN A 277 7.97 -21.77 2.75
C GLN A 277 7.01 -21.32 3.85
N HIS A 278 7.43 -21.38 5.11
CA HIS A 278 6.61 -20.93 6.23
C HIS A 278 6.39 -19.41 6.20
N TRP A 279 7.43 -18.62 5.98
CA TRP A 279 7.34 -17.17 5.86
C TRP A 279 6.45 -16.74 4.68
N ALA A 280 6.47 -17.46 3.56
CA ALA A 280 5.54 -17.21 2.46
C ALA A 280 4.06 -17.43 2.90
N GLY A 281 3.82 -18.44 3.74
CA GLY A 281 2.51 -18.67 4.38
C GLY A 281 2.11 -17.51 5.29
N VAL A 282 3.01 -17.06 6.17
CA VAL A 282 2.80 -15.90 7.04
C VAL A 282 2.45 -14.65 6.23
N VAL A 283 3.23 -14.36 5.20
CA VAL A 283 3.02 -13.18 4.34
C VAL A 283 1.67 -13.24 3.64
N THR A 284 1.28 -14.43 3.17
CA THR A 284 -0.03 -14.63 2.53
C THR A 284 -1.17 -14.31 3.50
N GLU A 285 -1.06 -14.76 4.74
CA GLU A 285 -2.07 -14.49 5.77
C GLU A 285 -2.10 -13.03 6.20
N VAL A 286 -0.92 -12.42 6.40
CA VAL A 286 -0.80 -10.99 6.68
C VAL A 286 -1.51 -10.21 5.58
N VAL A 287 -1.17 -10.47 4.31
CA VAL A 287 -1.74 -9.75 3.16
C VAL A 287 -3.26 -9.98 3.02
N ALA A 288 -3.74 -11.18 3.32
CA ALA A 288 -5.17 -11.49 3.30
C ALA A 288 -5.95 -10.75 4.38
N ARG A 289 -5.33 -10.50 5.54
CA ARG A 289 -5.95 -9.85 6.71
C ARG A 289 -5.58 -8.37 6.85
N LEU A 290 -4.78 -7.81 5.95
CA LEU A 290 -4.45 -6.39 5.96
C LEU A 290 -5.74 -5.59 5.79
N ASP A 291 -6.03 -4.77 6.79
CA ASP A 291 -7.11 -3.81 6.79
C ASP A 291 -6.51 -2.41 6.90
N ILE A 292 -6.99 -1.51 6.05
CA ILE A 292 -6.57 -0.11 6.01
C ILE A 292 -7.84 0.72 6.21
N PRO A 293 -7.90 1.57 7.25
CA PRO A 293 -9.07 2.39 7.50
C PRO A 293 -9.45 3.19 6.24
N PRO A 294 -10.66 2.99 5.69
CA PRO A 294 -11.08 3.67 4.48
C PRO A 294 -11.33 5.15 4.77
N VAL A 295 -11.03 6.00 3.79
CA VAL A 295 -11.19 7.45 3.90
C VAL A 295 -12.59 7.87 3.41
N ALA A 296 -13.14 7.17 2.42
CA ALA A 296 -14.46 7.47 1.84
C ALA A 296 -15.61 7.61 2.86
N PRO A 297 -15.82 6.70 3.83
CA PRO A 297 -16.90 6.85 4.80
C PRO A 297 -16.68 8.00 5.81
N ARG A 298 -15.43 8.36 6.12
CA ARG A 298 -15.12 9.50 6.99
C ARG A 298 -15.48 10.82 6.34
N ILE A 299 -15.21 10.94 5.05
CA ILE A 299 -15.55 12.11 4.25
C ILE A 299 -17.06 12.34 4.24
N ARG A 300 -17.86 11.28 4.02
CA ARG A 300 -19.32 11.38 4.04
C ARG A 300 -19.86 11.83 5.39
N ASN A 301 -19.32 11.27 6.47
CA ASN A 301 -19.74 11.66 7.82
C ASN A 301 -19.41 13.14 8.10
N LEU A 302 -18.22 13.60 7.71
CA LEU A 302 -17.83 15.02 7.84
C LEU A 302 -18.72 15.93 6.98
N ALA A 303 -19.05 15.53 5.75
CA ALA A 303 -19.96 16.28 4.89
C ALA A 303 -21.40 16.35 5.43
N MET A 304 -21.82 15.36 6.21
CA MET A 304 -23.13 15.31 6.85
C MET A 304 -23.17 16.02 8.21
N GLU A 305 -22.04 16.08 8.94
CA GLU A 305 -21.93 16.79 10.24
C GLU A 305 -21.84 18.32 10.08
N VAL A 306 -21.40 18.80 8.92
CA VAL A 306 -21.34 20.24 8.58
C VAL A 306 -22.68 20.74 8.02
N ARG A 307 -23.64 19.86 7.76
CA ARG A 307 -25.03 20.17 7.34
C ARG A 307 -25.97 20.28 8.53
#